data_AF-A0A523JG55-F1
#
_entry.id   AF-A0A523JG55-F1
#
_cell.length_a   1.000
_cell.length_b   1.000
_cell.length_c   1.000
_cell.angle_alpha   90.00
_cell.angle_beta   90.00
_cell.angle_gamma   90.00
#
_symmetry.space_group_name_H-M   'P 1'
#
loop_
_entity.id
_entity.type
_entity.pdbx_description
1 polymer ?
#
loop_
_entity_poly.entity_id
_entity_poly.type
_entity_poly.pdbx_seq_one_letter_code
_entity_poly.pdbx_strand_id
1 'polypeptide(L)' 'MYKWILALHIISATIWAGGHLILSIGFLPRALKKKDVSIITGFESVFEGIGIPSLII' A
#
# COMPACT_ATOMS: atom_id res chain seq x y z
N MET A 1 12.53 14.07 21.29
CA MET A 1 11.16 13.50 21.22
C MET A 1 10.63 13.52 19.78
N TYR A 2 10.77 14.60 19.01
CA TYR A 2 10.30 14.69 17.60
C TYR A 2 10.92 13.72 16.58
N LYS A 3 12.19 13.32 16.75
CA LYS A 3 12.92 12.46 15.79
C LYS A 3 12.26 11.09 15.58
N TRP A 4 11.68 10.52 16.63
CA TRP A 4 11.04 9.19 16.58
C TRP A 4 9.71 9.24 15.84
N ILE A 5 8.92 10.28 16.04
CA ILE A 5 7.68 10.53 15.29
C ILE A 5 7.99 10.73 13.81
N LEU A 6 9.01 11.52 13.47
CA LEU A 6 9.39 11.74 12.08
C LEU A 6 9.89 10.44 11.41
N ALA A 7 10.65 9.61 12.12
CA ALA A 7 11.09 8.32 11.61
C ALA A 7 9.90 7.38 11.36
N LEU A 8 8.95 7.31 12.29
CA LEU A 8 7.75 6.49 12.14
C LEU A 8 6.87 6.98 10.98
N HIS A 9 6.71 8.30 10.83
CA HIS A 9 6.00 8.91 9.70
C HIS A 9 6.63 8.55 8.35
N ILE A 10 7.96 8.65 8.22
CA ILE A 10 8.66 8.32 6.98
C ILE A 10 8.51 6.83 6.64
N ILE A 11 8.58 5.95 7.65
CA ILE A 11 8.37 4.51 7.46
C ILE A 11 6.94 4.24 7.00
N SER A 12 5.95 4.83 7.68
CA SER A 12 4.54 4.75 7.30
C SER A 12 4.29 5.23 5.87
N ALA A 13 4.82 6.40 5.51
CA ALA A 13 4.73 6.96 4.16
C ALA A 13 5.40 6.06 3.12
N THR A 14 6.53 5.43 3.46
CA THR A 14 7.23 4.50 2.56
C THR A 14 6.44 3.21 2.36
N ILE A 15 5.81 2.68 3.42
CA ILE A 15 4.95 1.50 3.33
C ILE A 15 3.75 1.80 2.43
N TRP A 16 3.07 2.91 2.65
CA TRP A 16 1.93 3.35 1.85
C TRP A 16 2.30 3.53 0.37
N ALA A 17 3.34 4.34 0.09
CA ALA A 17 3.79 4.61 -1.28
C ALA A 17 4.30 3.34 -1.98
N GLY A 18 5.05 2.49 -1.26
CA GLY A 18 5.58 1.24 -1.79
C GLY A 18 4.48 0.23 -2.13
N GLY A 19 3.47 0.09 -1.27
CA GLY A 19 2.34 -0.79 -1.54
C GLY A 19 1.50 -0.36 -2.73
N HIS A 20 1.20 0.93 -2.86
CA HIS A 20 0.52 1.46 -4.05
C HIS A 20 1.36 1.33 -5.33
N LEU A 21 2.69 1.45 -5.22
CA LEU A 21 3.60 1.21 -6.34
C LEU A 21 3.55 -0.25 -6.80
N ILE A 22 3.56 -1.19 -5.84
CA ILE A 22 3.44 -2.64 -6.11
C ILE A 22 2.05 -2.98 -6.67
N LEU A 23 0.99 -2.37 -6.15
CA LEU A 23 -0.35 -2.51 -6.70
C LEU A 23 -0.39 -2.03 -8.16
N SER A 24 0.14 -0.83 -8.44
CA SER A 24 0.05 -0.20 -9.75
C SER A 24 0.93 -0.85 -10.81
N ILE A 25 2.12 -1.34 -10.43
CA ILE A 25 3.08 -1.94 -11.37
C ILE A 25 2.96 -3.47 -11.43
N GLY A 26 2.63 -4.12 -10.32
CA GLY A 26 2.57 -5.58 -10.23
C GLY A 26 1.18 -6.16 -10.44
N PHE A 27 0.18 -5.63 -9.73
CA PHE A 27 -1.17 -6.22 -9.68
C PHE A 27 -2.12 -5.64 -10.72
N LEU A 28 -2.11 -4.32 -10.94
CA LEU A 28 -2.96 -3.62 -11.89
C LEU A 28 -2.78 -4.08 -13.35
N PRO A 29 -1.57 -4.18 -13.92
CA PRO A 29 -1.40 -4.68 -15.29
C PRO A 29 -1.80 -6.16 -15.40
N ARG A 30 -1.64 -6.93 -14.32
CA ARG A 30 -2.00 -8.35 -14.26
C ARG A 30 -3.52 -8.54 -14.20
N ALA A 31 -4.21 -7.71 -13.44
CA ALA A 31 -5.66 -7.63 -13.34
C ALA A 31 -6.28 -7.17 -14.66
N LEU A 32 -5.71 -6.16 -15.31
CA LEU A 32 -6.12 -5.72 -16.65
C LEU A 32 -5.93 -6.83 -17.70
N LYS A 33 -4.78 -7.52 -17.68
CA LYS A 33 -4.50 -8.61 -18.61
C LYS A 33 -5.43 -9.81 -18.42
N LYS A 34 -5.81 -10.13 -17.19
CA LYS A 34 -6.75 -11.22 -16.87
C LYS A 34 -8.22 -10.78 -16.86
N LYS A 35 -8.51 -9.48 -17.03
CA LYS A 35 -9.83 -8.87 -16.81
C LYS A 35 -10.46 -9.30 -15.48
N ASP A 36 -9.63 -9.44 -14.46
CA ASP A 36 -10.04 -9.97 -13.16
C ASP A 36 -9.67 -8.97 -12.06
N VAL A 37 -10.70 -8.31 -11.53
CA VAL A 37 -10.59 -7.30 -10.46
C VAL A 37 -10.34 -7.97 -9.10
N SER A 38 -10.60 -9.27 -8.97
CA SER A 38 -10.36 -10.02 -7.73
C SER A 38 -8.88 -10.04 -7.32
N ILE A 39 -7.98 -9.87 -8.30
CA ILE A 39 -6.54 -9.74 -8.09
C ILE A 39 -6.18 -8.43 -7.36
N ILE A 40 -6.93 -7.36 -7.61
CA ILE A 40 -6.75 -6.06 -6.97
C ILE A 40 -7.38 -6.10 -5.58
N THR A 41 -8.62 -6.57 -5.47
CA THR A 41 -9.34 -6.61 -4.18
C THR A 41 -8.72 -7.59 -3.19
N GLY A 42 -8.14 -8.69 -3.66
CA GLY A 42 -7.36 -9.61 -2.81
C GLY A 42 -6.09 -8.97 -2.26
N PHE A 43 -5.44 -8.09 -3.02
CA PHE A 43 -4.31 -7.30 -2.53
C PHE A 43 -4.78 -6.21 -1.56
N GLU A 44 -5.81 -5.45 -1.90
CA GLU A 44 -6.38 -4.41 -1.03
C GLU A 44 -6.85 -4.97 0.31
N SER A 45 -7.49 -6.13 0.34
CA SER A 45 -7.94 -6.76 1.60
C SER A 45 -6.80 -7.04 2.58
N VAL A 46 -5.59 -7.31 2.09
CA VAL A 46 -4.41 -7.51 2.93
C VAL A 46 -3.71 -6.18 3.21
N PHE A 47 -3.69 -5.28 2.23
CA PHE A 47 -2.95 -4.02 2.28
C PHE A 47 -3.67 -2.92 3.05
N GLU A 48 -5.01 -2.85 3.04
CA GLU A 48 -5.82 -1.88 3.80
C GLU A 48 -5.51 -1.90 5.29
N GLY A 49 -5.29 -3.10 5.86
CA GLY A 49 -4.97 -3.26 7.27
C GLY A 49 -3.64 -2.61 7.69
N ILE A 50 -2.76 -2.31 6.74
CA ILE A 50 -1.45 -1.67 6.97
C ILE A 50 -1.45 -0.24 6.39
N GLY A 51 -2.09 -0.04 5.23
CA GLY A 51 -2.14 1.23 4.50
C GLY A 51 -2.96 2.30 5.22
N ILE A 52 -4.11 1.97 5.80
CA ILE A 52 -4.93 2.94 6.54
C ILE A 52 -4.23 3.44 7.82
N PRO A 53 -3.66 2.56 8.69
CA PRO A 53 -2.95 3.03 9.88
C PRO A 53 -1.69 3.83 9.56
N SER A 54 -1.08 3.63 8.39
CA SER A 54 0.09 4.40 7.95
C SER A 54 -0.21 5.88 7.63
N LEU A 55 -1.48 6.26 7.44
CA LEU A 55 -1.87 7.67 7.25
C LEU A 55 -2.01 8.46 8.56
N ILE A 56 -2.07 7.76 9.70
CA ILE A 56 -2.37 8.38 11.01
C ILE A 56 -1.12 8.98 11.66
N ILE A 57 0.06 8.51 11.26
CA ILE A 57 1.36 8.81 11.90
C ILE A 57 2.30 9.45 10.90
#